data_AF-A0A3R9LPS8-F1
#
_entry.id   AF-A0A3R9LPS8-F1
#
_cell.length_a   1.000
_cell.length_b   1.000
_cell.length_c   1.000
_cell.angle_alpha   90.00
_cell.angle_beta   90.00
_cell.angle_gamma   90.00
#
_symmetry.space_group_name_H-M   'P 1'
#
loop_
_entity.id
_entity.type
_entity.pdbx_description
1 polymer ?
#
loop_
_entity_poly.entity_id
_entity_poly.type
_entity_poly.pdbx_seq_one_letter_code
_entity_poly.pdbx_strand_id
1 'polypeptide(L)'
;MKFVGLVGSNADQSYNRKLLEFIRKQFKLKFELEVLEIDEVPLFNQDEKWDESFQLRLLYNRITRADGVIIATPEHNHTITAALKSVLEWLSYEVHPFESKPVMIVGASYYDQGTSRAQVHLRKILDAPGVNAYTLPGNEFLLGKAKEAFDNKGNITNEGTVKFLESCLDNFVKYVEVVSKLKKPKPIAPEDLDVTNPIATTITEVDPDDPEWVEKAAKAVGAVSGDTYVKLDHGILTVNQIDMFLKAMPFELTYADDNNQFLYYNNAHQDPDTMFAKRVPSQSGGRLSTLHNSLPAARMKNVEWVVGVLRNGDQEYVRTIVPGSPAGVINTHNYQAMYYPDGSYAGINEIVFNFQPWLDWYLKTTGQRLVGGSGPFAPAAAAADATSGASDTGGGHGGGDADATSGASA
;
A
#
# COMPACT_ATOMS: atom_id res chain seq x y z
N MET A 1 -8.14 -1.28 2.55
CA MET A 1 -7.93 -1.47 1.10
C MET A 1 -7.72 -0.13 0.45
N LYS A 2 -6.80 -0.06 -0.49
CA LYS A 2 -6.43 1.13 -1.25
C LYS A 2 -6.82 0.96 -2.71
N PHE A 3 -7.68 1.83 -3.21
CA PHE A 3 -8.09 1.88 -4.60
C PHE A 3 -7.56 3.12 -5.30
N VAL A 4 -7.37 2.99 -6.60
CA VAL A 4 -7.12 4.13 -7.51
C VAL A 4 -8.37 4.36 -8.36
N GLY A 5 -8.81 5.61 -8.43
CA GLY A 5 -9.87 6.06 -9.33
C GLY A 5 -9.27 6.74 -10.55
N LEU A 6 -9.44 6.18 -11.75
CA LEU A 6 -8.99 6.81 -12.99
C LEU A 6 -10.11 7.62 -13.64
N VAL A 7 -9.90 8.92 -13.80
CA VAL A 7 -10.81 9.79 -14.55
C VAL A 7 -10.64 9.51 -16.04
N GLY A 8 -11.63 8.93 -16.71
CA GLY A 8 -11.59 8.59 -18.14
C GLY A 8 -11.74 9.79 -19.09
N SER A 9 -11.41 11.01 -18.66
CA SER A 9 -11.55 12.25 -19.43
C SER A 9 -10.40 13.19 -19.12
N ASN A 10 -9.89 13.86 -20.14
CA ASN A 10 -8.89 14.93 -20.03
C ASN A 10 -9.51 16.35 -20.04
N ALA A 11 -10.82 16.47 -19.81
CA ALA A 11 -11.49 17.77 -19.77
C ALA A 11 -11.39 18.39 -18.36
N ASP A 12 -11.21 19.71 -18.29
CA ASP A 12 -11.21 20.49 -17.03
C ASP A 12 -12.47 20.21 -16.18
N GLN A 13 -13.62 20.10 -16.86
CA GLN A 13 -14.90 19.77 -16.23
C GLN A 13 -15.36 18.37 -16.61
N SER A 14 -15.19 17.43 -15.68
CA SER A 14 -15.60 16.03 -15.85
C SER A 14 -16.62 15.61 -14.79
N TYR A 15 -17.78 15.12 -15.24
CA TYR A 15 -18.75 14.47 -14.33
C TYR A 15 -18.23 13.13 -13.80
N ASN A 16 -17.30 12.50 -14.51
CA ASN A 16 -16.66 11.25 -14.07
C ASN A 16 -15.65 11.52 -12.95
N ARG A 17 -14.95 12.67 -12.99
CA ARG A 17 -14.17 13.19 -11.85
C ARG A 17 -15.06 13.47 -10.66
N LYS A 18 -16.16 14.20 -10.84
CA LYS A 18 -17.16 14.45 -9.78
C LYS A 18 -17.70 13.16 -9.17
N LEU A 19 -17.95 12.14 -9.99
CA LEU A 19 -18.39 10.82 -9.52
C LEU A 19 -17.33 10.14 -8.64
N LEU A 20 -16.07 10.09 -9.08
CA LEU A 20 -14.98 9.52 -8.28
C LEU A 20 -14.74 10.30 -6.98
N GLU A 21 -14.83 11.62 -7.03
CA GLU A 21 -14.72 12.49 -5.86
C GLU A 21 -15.85 12.27 -4.85
N PHE A 22 -17.07 12.09 -5.35
CA PHE A 22 -18.20 11.68 -4.52
C PHE A 22 -17.93 10.34 -3.85
N ILE A 23 -17.45 9.34 -4.60
CA ILE A 23 -17.12 8.01 -4.05
C ILE A 23 -16.06 8.14 -2.96
N ARG A 24 -14.96 8.86 -3.23
CA ARG A 24 -13.85 9.08 -2.31
C ARG A 24 -14.34 9.67 -0.98
N LYS A 25 -15.17 10.72 -1.06
CA LYS A 25 -15.69 11.42 0.13
C LYS A 25 -16.70 10.57 0.90
N GLN A 26 -17.67 9.99 0.20
CA GLN A 26 -18.82 9.31 0.81
C GLN A 26 -18.42 7.98 1.44
N PHE A 27 -17.50 7.24 0.82
CA PHE A 27 -17.14 5.87 1.22
C PHE A 27 -15.75 5.76 1.87
N LYS A 28 -15.19 6.87 2.37
CA LYS A 28 -13.85 6.94 3.00
C LYS A 28 -13.61 5.99 4.18
N LEU A 29 -14.68 5.50 4.83
CA LEU A 29 -14.58 4.54 5.93
C LEU A 29 -14.55 3.08 5.45
N LYS A 30 -14.91 2.81 4.18
CA LYS A 30 -14.90 1.47 3.58
C LYS A 30 -13.55 1.17 2.93
N PHE A 31 -13.01 2.14 2.20
CA PHE A 31 -11.73 2.03 1.51
C PHE A 31 -11.12 3.43 1.31
N GLU A 32 -9.82 3.46 1.07
CA GLU A 32 -9.12 4.64 0.58
C GLU A 32 -9.26 4.69 -0.95
N LEU A 33 -9.56 5.87 -1.51
CA LEU A 33 -9.61 6.09 -2.95
C LEU A 33 -8.74 7.29 -3.33
N GLU A 34 -7.68 7.04 -4.07
CA GLU A 34 -6.84 8.07 -4.68
C GLU A 34 -7.35 8.34 -6.10
N VAL A 35 -7.82 9.56 -6.37
CA VAL A 35 -8.31 9.95 -7.71
C VAL A 35 -7.13 10.46 -8.53
N LEU A 36 -6.90 9.86 -9.70
CA LEU A 36 -5.83 10.21 -10.62
C LEU A 36 -6.42 10.71 -11.95
N GLU A 37 -5.77 11.73 -12.48
CA GLU A 37 -6.10 12.37 -13.75
C GLU A 37 -5.30 11.80 -14.92
N ILE A 38 -5.85 11.96 -16.12
CA ILE A 38 -5.19 11.53 -17.36
C ILE A 38 -4.93 12.68 -18.34
N ASP A 39 -5.17 13.92 -17.90
CA ASP A 39 -5.10 15.13 -18.71
C ASP A 39 -3.68 15.52 -19.12
N GLU A 40 -2.68 15.20 -18.30
CA GLU A 40 -1.25 15.42 -18.58
C GLU A 40 -0.55 14.23 -19.26
N VAL A 41 -1.30 13.19 -19.65
CA VAL A 41 -0.72 12.04 -20.37
C VAL A 41 -0.58 12.37 -21.86
N PRO A 42 0.62 12.27 -22.46
CA PRO A 42 0.78 12.48 -23.90
C PRO A 42 0.00 11.44 -24.71
N LEU A 43 -0.37 11.80 -25.94
CA LEU A 43 -0.93 10.82 -26.86
C LEU A 43 0.09 9.68 -27.07
N PHE A 44 -0.40 8.44 -27.12
CA PHE A 44 0.45 7.27 -27.27
C PHE A 44 1.30 7.37 -28.54
N ASN A 45 2.61 7.18 -28.36
CA ASN A 45 3.60 7.13 -29.40
C ASN A 45 4.62 6.03 -29.06
N GLN A 46 4.72 5.01 -29.90
CA GLN A 46 5.56 3.84 -29.65
C GLN A 46 7.07 4.18 -29.65
N ASP A 47 7.47 5.30 -30.26
CA ASP A 47 8.86 5.74 -30.32
C ASP A 47 9.30 6.53 -29.07
N GLU A 48 8.35 6.90 -28.20
CA GLU A 48 8.59 7.65 -26.96
C GLU A 48 8.64 6.71 -25.76
N LYS A 49 9.45 7.09 -24.75
CA LYS A 49 9.61 6.30 -23.53
C LYS A 49 8.62 6.71 -22.46
N TRP A 50 7.96 5.72 -21.85
CA TRP A 50 6.94 5.97 -20.82
C TRP A 50 7.55 6.55 -19.53
N ASP A 51 8.77 6.14 -19.16
CA ASP A 51 9.44 6.49 -17.91
C ASP A 51 9.98 7.93 -17.90
N GLU A 52 10.08 8.58 -19.06
CA GLU A 52 10.40 10.01 -19.16
C GLU A 52 9.21 10.89 -18.75
N SER A 53 7.97 10.39 -18.86
CA SER A 53 6.77 11.12 -18.44
C SER A 53 6.48 10.95 -16.94
N PHE A 54 6.45 12.05 -16.20
CA PHE A 54 6.05 12.06 -14.79
C PHE A 54 4.65 11.46 -14.59
N GLN A 55 3.68 11.86 -15.43
CA GLN A 55 2.30 11.41 -15.27
C GLN A 55 2.15 9.91 -15.55
N LEU A 56 2.88 9.37 -16.54
CA LEU A 56 2.87 7.93 -16.79
C LEU A 56 3.51 7.13 -15.64
N ARG A 57 4.64 7.60 -15.09
CA ARG A 57 5.25 7.03 -13.89
C ARG A 57 4.28 7.05 -12.70
N LEU A 58 3.64 8.20 -12.46
CA LEU A 58 2.63 8.35 -11.42
C LEU A 58 1.51 7.31 -11.57
N LEU A 59 0.87 7.25 -12.74
CA LEU A 59 -0.21 6.30 -12.98
C LEU A 59 0.25 4.85 -12.81
N TYR A 60 1.37 4.48 -13.43
CA TYR A 60 1.94 3.14 -13.33
C TYR A 60 2.18 2.71 -11.88
N ASN A 61 2.88 3.54 -11.10
CA ASN A 61 3.25 3.21 -9.73
C ASN A 61 2.03 3.12 -8.81
N ARG A 62 1.08 4.07 -8.94
CA ARG A 62 -0.14 4.09 -8.13
C ARG A 62 -1.06 2.92 -8.45
N ILE A 63 -1.23 2.58 -9.73
CA ILE A 63 -2.04 1.42 -10.15
C ILE A 63 -1.39 0.12 -9.68
N THR A 64 -0.07 -0.03 -9.86
CA THR A 64 0.67 -1.25 -9.48
C THR A 64 0.44 -1.59 -8.00
N ARG A 65 0.52 -0.59 -7.12
CA ARG A 65 0.36 -0.74 -5.67
C ARG A 65 -1.09 -0.76 -5.17
N ALA A 66 -2.06 -0.35 -5.98
CA ALA A 66 -3.46 -0.37 -5.57
C ALA A 66 -3.98 -1.82 -5.44
N ASP A 67 -4.88 -2.05 -4.48
CA ASP A 67 -5.59 -3.32 -4.36
C ASP A 67 -6.52 -3.55 -5.57
N GLY A 68 -7.08 -2.47 -6.10
CA GLY A 68 -7.95 -2.45 -7.28
C GLY A 68 -8.11 -1.06 -7.89
N VAL A 69 -8.65 -1.00 -9.10
CA VAL A 69 -8.86 0.25 -9.85
C VAL A 69 -10.34 0.46 -10.15
N ILE A 70 -10.82 1.70 -9.99
CA ILE A 70 -12.14 2.13 -10.44
C ILE A 70 -11.94 3.08 -11.62
N ILE A 71 -12.35 2.69 -12.83
CA ILE A 71 -12.25 3.55 -14.01
C ILE A 71 -13.60 4.22 -14.23
N ALA A 72 -13.65 5.55 -14.15
CA ALA A 72 -14.84 6.34 -14.44
C ALA A 72 -14.81 6.85 -15.88
N THR A 73 -15.48 6.15 -16.80
CA THR A 73 -15.43 6.48 -18.23
C THR A 73 -16.66 7.30 -18.67
N PRO A 74 -16.48 8.43 -19.37
CA PRO A 74 -17.54 9.02 -20.19
C PRO A 74 -17.89 8.12 -21.38
N GLU A 75 -18.94 8.49 -22.11
CA GLU A 75 -19.25 7.92 -23.42
C GLU A 75 -19.18 8.99 -24.51
N HIS A 76 -18.27 8.82 -25.47
CA HIS A 76 -18.13 9.66 -26.65
C HIS A 76 -18.42 8.80 -27.89
N ASN A 77 -19.41 9.18 -28.72
CA ASN A 77 -19.74 8.48 -29.97
C ASN A 77 -19.85 6.96 -29.81
N HIS A 78 -20.55 6.50 -28.76
CA HIS A 78 -20.76 5.09 -28.44
C HIS A 78 -19.49 4.30 -28.03
N THR A 79 -18.44 4.99 -27.58
CA THR A 79 -17.19 4.38 -27.11
C THR A 79 -16.57 5.16 -25.94
N ILE A 80 -15.48 4.62 -25.37
CA ILE A 80 -14.59 5.33 -24.45
C ILE A 80 -13.93 6.55 -25.12
N THR A 81 -13.36 7.43 -24.32
CA THR A 81 -12.64 8.61 -24.84
C THR A 81 -11.32 8.21 -25.50
N ALA A 82 -10.89 9.01 -26.49
CA ALA A 82 -9.58 8.84 -27.12
C ALA A 82 -8.43 8.94 -26.10
N ALA A 83 -8.54 9.88 -25.15
CA ALA A 83 -7.57 10.05 -24.06
C ALA A 83 -7.45 8.79 -23.20
N LEU A 84 -8.57 8.21 -22.74
CA LEU A 84 -8.54 6.98 -21.95
C LEU A 84 -7.96 5.82 -22.75
N LYS A 85 -8.30 5.68 -24.04
CA LYS A 85 -7.71 4.63 -24.88
C LYS A 85 -6.20 4.77 -25.00
N SER A 86 -5.70 5.99 -25.18
CA SER A 86 -4.29 6.33 -25.27
C SER A 86 -3.52 5.97 -23.99
N VAL A 87 -4.08 6.32 -22.82
CA VAL A 87 -3.50 5.97 -21.52
C VAL A 87 -3.42 4.46 -21.34
N LEU A 88 -4.46 3.73 -21.76
CA LEU A 88 -4.43 2.27 -21.70
C LEU A 88 -3.37 1.67 -22.64
N GLU A 89 -3.12 2.26 -23.82
CA GLU A 89 -2.01 1.81 -24.70
C GLU A 89 -0.66 1.98 -24.00
N TRP A 90 -0.38 3.17 -23.44
CA TRP A 90 0.83 3.41 -22.65
C TRP A 90 1.04 2.38 -21.54
N LEU A 91 -0.03 2.05 -20.82
CA LEU A 91 -0.03 1.13 -19.69
C LEU A 91 -0.30 -0.33 -20.10
N SER A 92 -0.08 -0.67 -21.36
CA SER A 92 -0.14 -2.07 -21.85
C SER A 92 0.90 -2.42 -22.90
N TYR A 93 1.73 -1.46 -23.34
CA TYR A 93 2.77 -1.68 -24.34
C TYR A 93 4.08 -2.19 -23.72
N GLU A 94 4.81 -1.36 -22.94
CA GLU A 94 6.05 -1.76 -22.26
C GLU A 94 5.84 -2.13 -20.79
N VAL A 95 4.78 -1.61 -20.17
CA VAL A 95 4.43 -1.85 -18.77
C VAL A 95 2.99 -2.33 -18.65
N HIS A 96 2.72 -3.14 -17.62
CA HIS A 96 1.44 -3.84 -17.46
C HIS A 96 0.85 -3.73 -16.04
N PRO A 97 0.61 -2.51 -15.51
CA PRO A 97 0.12 -2.33 -14.13
C PRO A 97 -1.30 -2.89 -13.92
N PHE A 98 -2.04 -3.13 -15.00
CA PHE A 98 -3.38 -3.73 -14.99
C PHE A 98 -3.39 -5.26 -15.01
N GLU A 99 -2.25 -5.91 -15.25
CA GLU A 99 -2.20 -7.37 -15.30
C GLU A 99 -2.63 -7.97 -13.96
N SER A 100 -3.64 -8.86 -14.01
CA SER A 100 -4.26 -9.47 -12.83
C SER A 100 -4.80 -8.46 -11.80
N LYS A 101 -5.02 -7.20 -12.21
CA LYS A 101 -5.56 -6.14 -11.35
C LYS A 101 -7.09 -6.22 -11.33
N PRO A 102 -7.73 -6.25 -10.15
CA PRO A 102 -9.17 -6.08 -10.08
C PRO A 102 -9.58 -4.69 -10.57
N VAL A 103 -10.53 -4.63 -11.50
CA VAL A 103 -11.04 -3.36 -12.06
C VAL A 103 -12.56 -3.30 -11.97
N MET A 104 -13.09 -2.18 -11.49
CA MET A 104 -14.49 -1.80 -11.60
C MET A 104 -14.64 -0.66 -12.60
N ILE A 105 -15.71 -0.69 -13.40
CA ILE A 105 -16.04 0.39 -14.32
C ILE A 105 -17.27 1.10 -13.80
N VAL A 106 -17.19 2.43 -13.72
CA VAL A 106 -18.32 3.32 -13.45
C VAL A 106 -18.38 4.38 -14.54
N GLY A 107 -19.47 5.13 -14.60
CA GLY A 107 -19.52 6.24 -15.53
C GLY A 107 -20.72 7.15 -15.35
N ALA A 108 -20.53 8.39 -15.76
CA ALA A 108 -21.56 9.42 -15.82
C ALA A 108 -21.65 10.01 -17.23
N SER A 109 -22.88 10.19 -17.74
CA SER A 109 -23.14 10.82 -19.04
C SER A 109 -24.34 11.78 -18.99
N TYR A 110 -24.52 12.57 -20.05
CA TYR A 110 -25.56 13.60 -20.12
C TYR A 110 -26.97 13.05 -20.28
N TYR A 111 -27.13 11.85 -20.80
CA TYR A 111 -28.43 11.31 -21.21
C TYR A 111 -28.74 10.00 -20.49
N ASP A 112 -29.96 9.49 -20.71
CA ASP A 112 -30.56 8.43 -19.90
C ASP A 112 -29.83 7.09 -19.97
N GLN A 113 -29.13 6.82 -21.08
CA GLN A 113 -28.41 5.56 -21.29
C GLN A 113 -27.13 5.43 -20.44
N GLY A 114 -26.77 6.49 -19.70
CA GLY A 114 -25.51 6.53 -18.96
C GLY A 114 -24.34 6.29 -19.91
N THR A 115 -23.42 5.44 -19.49
CA THR A 115 -22.18 5.12 -20.23
C THR A 115 -22.17 3.69 -20.74
N SER A 116 -23.34 3.09 -20.96
CA SER A 116 -23.51 1.66 -21.22
C SER A 116 -22.60 1.11 -22.31
N ARG A 117 -22.52 1.76 -23.48
CA ARG A 117 -21.70 1.28 -24.61
C ARG A 117 -20.22 1.50 -24.37
N ALA A 118 -19.86 2.63 -23.76
CA ALA A 118 -18.47 2.88 -23.38
C ALA A 118 -17.95 1.85 -22.37
N GLN A 119 -18.76 1.46 -21.37
CA GLN A 119 -18.34 0.46 -20.39
C GLN A 119 -18.20 -0.94 -21.00
N VAL A 120 -19.10 -1.33 -21.91
CA VAL A 120 -18.98 -2.59 -22.65
C VAL A 120 -17.70 -2.60 -23.50
N HIS A 121 -17.41 -1.52 -24.22
CA HIS A 121 -16.19 -1.43 -25.01
C HIS A 121 -14.92 -1.41 -24.14
N LEU A 122 -14.93 -0.67 -23.04
CA LEU A 122 -13.82 -0.64 -22.09
C LEU A 122 -13.53 -2.03 -21.53
N ARG A 123 -14.56 -2.79 -21.17
CA ARG A 123 -14.42 -4.16 -20.68
C ARG A 123 -13.71 -5.06 -21.68
N LYS A 124 -14.03 -4.93 -22.98
CA LYS A 124 -13.34 -5.66 -24.05
C LYS A 124 -11.87 -5.28 -24.16
N ILE A 125 -11.52 -4.01 -23.94
CA ILE A 125 -10.12 -3.54 -23.96
C ILE A 125 -9.36 -4.08 -22.73
N LEU A 126 -9.98 -4.03 -21.55
CA LEU A 126 -9.39 -4.51 -20.30
C LEU A 126 -9.13 -6.04 -20.30
N ASP A 127 -9.95 -6.80 -21.02
CA ASP A 127 -9.81 -8.25 -21.21
C ASP A 127 -8.77 -8.63 -22.28
N ALA A 128 -8.26 -7.68 -23.05
CA ALA A 128 -7.31 -7.96 -24.12
C ALA A 128 -5.94 -8.44 -23.58
N PRO A 129 -5.24 -9.34 -24.31
CA PRO A 129 -3.86 -9.68 -24.02
C PRO A 129 -2.98 -8.43 -23.94
N GLY A 130 -2.14 -8.36 -22.92
CA GLY A 130 -1.30 -7.18 -22.63
C GLY A 130 -1.91 -6.21 -21.62
N VAL A 131 -3.24 -6.20 -21.46
CA VAL A 131 -3.90 -5.53 -20.33
C VAL A 131 -4.23 -6.54 -19.22
N ASN A 132 -4.88 -7.66 -19.57
CA ASN A 132 -5.16 -8.80 -18.68
C ASN A 132 -5.77 -8.41 -17.31
N ALA A 133 -6.68 -7.43 -17.31
CA ALA A 133 -7.31 -6.96 -16.08
C ALA A 133 -8.48 -7.86 -15.67
N TYR A 134 -8.60 -8.11 -14.36
CA TYR A 134 -9.74 -8.82 -13.80
C TYR A 134 -10.90 -7.86 -13.57
N THR A 135 -11.75 -7.71 -14.59
CA THR A 135 -12.84 -6.72 -14.54
C THR A 135 -14.10 -7.30 -13.89
N LEU A 136 -14.63 -6.64 -12.86
CA LEU A 136 -15.82 -7.05 -12.12
C LEU A 136 -17.04 -7.21 -13.05
N PRO A 137 -17.63 -8.42 -13.20
CA PRO A 137 -18.81 -8.64 -14.04
C PRO A 137 -20.11 -8.24 -13.33
N GLY A 138 -21.12 -7.84 -14.11
CA GLY A 138 -22.51 -7.66 -13.65
C GLY A 138 -22.78 -6.52 -12.65
N ASN A 139 -21.79 -5.64 -12.40
CA ASN A 139 -21.89 -4.52 -11.45
C ASN A 139 -21.64 -3.19 -12.14
N GLU A 140 -22.51 -2.86 -13.10
CA GLU A 140 -22.40 -1.65 -13.91
C GLU A 140 -23.07 -0.48 -13.20
N PHE A 141 -22.29 0.57 -12.90
CA PHE A 141 -22.85 1.82 -12.41
C PHE A 141 -22.91 2.83 -13.57
N LEU A 142 -24.13 3.06 -14.05
CA LEU A 142 -24.44 3.89 -15.23
C LEU A 142 -25.23 5.13 -14.80
N LEU A 143 -24.52 6.21 -14.46
CA LEU A 143 -25.18 7.45 -14.05
C LEU A 143 -25.62 8.26 -15.27
N GLY A 144 -26.92 8.21 -15.58
CA GLY A 144 -27.54 9.08 -16.58
C GLY A 144 -27.80 10.50 -16.05
N LYS A 145 -28.14 11.42 -16.97
CA LYS A 145 -28.51 12.82 -16.66
C LYS A 145 -27.55 13.52 -15.68
N ALA A 146 -26.25 13.37 -15.88
CA ALA A 146 -25.23 13.82 -14.93
C ALA A 146 -25.32 15.31 -14.56
N LYS A 147 -25.88 16.17 -15.43
CA LYS A 147 -26.11 17.59 -15.12
C LYS A 147 -27.07 17.82 -13.96
N GLU A 148 -28.05 16.93 -13.80
CA GLU A 148 -29.11 16.99 -12.79
C GLU A 148 -28.81 16.09 -11.58
N ALA A 149 -27.95 15.08 -11.77
CA ALA A 149 -27.66 14.07 -10.77
C ALA A 149 -26.86 14.60 -9.57
N PHE A 150 -26.09 15.68 -9.73
CA PHE A 150 -25.22 16.23 -8.69
C PHE A 150 -25.74 17.58 -8.17
N ASP A 151 -25.62 17.79 -6.86
CA ASP A 151 -25.81 19.10 -6.24
C ASP A 151 -24.58 20.02 -6.43
N ASN A 152 -24.68 21.26 -5.96
CA ASN A 152 -23.59 22.24 -6.02
C ASN A 152 -22.35 21.88 -5.19
N LYS A 153 -22.46 20.89 -4.29
CA LYS A 153 -21.38 20.36 -3.46
C LYS A 153 -20.78 19.07 -4.05
N GLY A 154 -21.23 18.66 -5.23
CA GLY A 154 -20.79 17.44 -5.92
C GLY A 154 -21.36 16.15 -5.33
N ASN A 155 -22.44 16.21 -4.53
CA ASN A 155 -23.10 15.00 -4.02
C ASN A 155 -24.18 14.52 -4.99
N ILE A 156 -24.35 13.20 -5.10
CA ILE A 156 -25.48 12.62 -5.82
C ILE A 156 -26.78 12.89 -5.03
N THR A 157 -27.79 13.46 -5.69
CA THR A 157 -29.02 13.94 -5.03
C THR A 157 -30.02 12.83 -4.75
N ASN A 158 -30.00 11.74 -5.51
CA ASN A 158 -30.91 10.63 -5.36
C ASN A 158 -30.36 9.54 -4.42
N GLU A 159 -30.99 9.35 -3.26
CA GLU A 159 -30.56 8.35 -2.28
C GLU A 159 -30.59 6.90 -2.80
N GLY A 160 -31.55 6.56 -3.66
CA GLY A 160 -31.63 5.23 -4.28
C GLY A 160 -30.41 4.95 -5.17
N THR A 161 -29.97 5.95 -5.93
CA THR A 161 -28.73 5.89 -6.73
C THR A 161 -27.50 5.72 -5.83
N VAL A 162 -27.44 6.40 -4.70
CA VAL A 162 -26.33 6.25 -3.73
C VAL A 162 -26.31 4.83 -3.15
N LYS A 163 -27.45 4.28 -2.76
CA LYS A 163 -27.56 2.90 -2.27
C LYS A 163 -27.16 1.87 -3.33
N PHE A 164 -27.56 2.08 -4.58
CA PHE A 164 -27.15 1.21 -5.68
C PHE A 164 -25.63 1.28 -5.91
N LEU A 165 -25.04 2.48 -5.96
CA LEU A 165 -23.60 2.67 -6.04
C LEU A 165 -22.86 1.95 -4.91
N GLU A 166 -23.33 2.12 -3.67
CA GLU A 166 -22.79 1.43 -2.49
C GLU A 166 -22.81 -0.09 -2.68
N SER A 167 -23.90 -0.66 -3.18
CA SER A 167 -23.98 -2.10 -3.43
C SER A 167 -22.95 -2.59 -4.46
N CYS A 168 -22.71 -1.81 -5.53
CA CYS A 168 -21.69 -2.14 -6.52
C CYS A 168 -20.27 -2.05 -5.93
N LEU A 169 -20.01 -1.05 -5.09
CA LEU A 169 -18.73 -0.88 -4.41
C LEU A 169 -18.48 -1.99 -3.38
N ASP A 170 -19.49 -2.40 -2.63
CA ASP A 170 -19.40 -3.51 -1.68
C ASP A 170 -19.10 -4.84 -2.41
N ASN A 171 -19.68 -5.04 -3.59
CA ASN A 171 -19.35 -6.18 -4.44
C ASN A 171 -17.92 -6.09 -4.99
N PHE A 172 -17.43 -4.90 -5.34
CA PHE A 172 -16.05 -4.71 -5.78
C PHE A 172 -15.03 -5.00 -4.66
N VAL A 173 -15.30 -4.56 -3.44
CA VAL A 173 -14.48 -4.87 -2.25
C VAL A 173 -14.33 -6.38 -2.07
N LYS A 174 -15.44 -7.12 -2.08
CA LYS A 174 -15.42 -8.60 -1.98
C LYS A 174 -14.69 -9.25 -3.16
N TYR A 175 -14.88 -8.71 -4.36
CA TYR A 175 -14.23 -9.23 -5.56
C TYR A 175 -12.70 -9.10 -5.49
N VAL A 176 -12.20 -7.95 -5.04
CA VAL A 176 -10.77 -7.73 -4.83
C VAL A 176 -10.20 -8.73 -3.82
N GLU A 177 -10.91 -9.04 -2.72
CA GLU A 177 -10.48 -10.04 -1.73
C GLU A 177 -10.38 -11.46 -2.30
N VAL A 178 -11.23 -11.81 -3.27
CA VAL A 178 -11.19 -13.11 -3.94
C VAL A 178 -10.05 -13.14 -4.96
N VAL A 179 -9.94 -12.09 -5.78
CA VAL A 179 -8.95 -12.01 -6.85
C VAL A 179 -7.52 -11.86 -6.31
N SER A 180 -7.33 -11.18 -5.18
CA SER A 180 -6.00 -11.04 -4.56
C SER A 180 -5.38 -12.40 -4.21
N LYS A 181 -6.20 -13.43 -3.94
CA LYS A 181 -5.74 -14.81 -3.70
C LYS A 181 -5.19 -15.51 -4.95
N LEU A 182 -5.51 -14.99 -6.14
CA LEU A 182 -5.01 -15.50 -7.42
C LEU A 182 -3.68 -14.86 -7.81
N LYS A 183 -3.33 -13.70 -7.23
CA LYS A 183 -2.09 -13.00 -7.54
C LYS A 183 -0.89 -13.83 -7.08
N LYS A 184 0.06 -14.04 -7.99
CA LYS A 184 1.39 -14.55 -7.64
C LYS A 184 2.27 -13.35 -7.28
N PRO A 185 3.04 -13.40 -6.18
CA PRO A 185 4.05 -12.39 -5.91
C PRO A 185 5.00 -12.25 -7.10
N LYS A 186 5.41 -11.02 -7.40
CA LYS A 186 6.47 -10.82 -8.40
C LYS A 186 7.75 -11.49 -7.88
N PRO A 187 8.55 -12.13 -8.75
CA PRO A 187 9.87 -12.59 -8.37
C PRO A 187 10.67 -11.42 -7.78
N ILE A 188 11.28 -11.64 -6.62
CA ILE A 188 12.17 -10.64 -6.02
C ILE A 188 13.51 -10.74 -6.74
N ALA A 189 13.89 -9.67 -7.42
CA ALA A 189 15.21 -9.54 -8.01
C ALA A 189 16.28 -9.44 -6.91
N PRO A 190 17.53 -9.86 -7.18
CA PRO A 190 18.63 -9.56 -6.26
C PRO A 190 18.74 -8.05 -6.01
N GLU A 191 18.81 -7.66 -4.74
CA GLU A 191 18.98 -6.27 -4.34
C GLU A 191 20.47 -5.88 -4.28
N ASP A 192 20.79 -4.66 -4.70
CA ASP A 192 22.12 -4.06 -4.51
C ASP A 192 22.22 -3.54 -3.07
N LEU A 193 22.66 -4.41 -2.15
CA LEU A 193 22.87 -4.04 -0.75
C LEU A 193 24.25 -3.41 -0.48
N ASP A 194 25.12 -3.43 -1.49
CA ASP A 194 26.50 -2.93 -1.45
C ASP A 194 26.63 -1.50 -2.02
N VAL A 195 25.49 -0.90 -2.41
CA VAL A 195 25.34 0.46 -2.92
C VAL A 195 26.23 0.74 -4.14
N THR A 196 26.36 -0.25 -5.03
CA THR A 196 27.27 -0.19 -6.19
C THR A 196 26.80 0.75 -7.30
N ASN A 197 25.51 1.05 -7.37
CA ASN A 197 24.90 1.89 -8.40
C ASN A 197 24.35 3.19 -7.79
N PRO A 198 25.05 4.33 -7.91
CA PRO A 198 24.60 5.57 -7.28
C PRO A 198 23.29 6.09 -7.87
N ILE A 199 22.48 6.70 -7.02
CA ILE A 199 21.26 7.45 -7.36
C ILE A 199 21.52 8.96 -7.28
N ALA A 200 20.52 9.77 -7.63
CA ALA A 200 20.65 11.23 -7.68
C ALA A 200 21.06 11.86 -6.33
N THR A 201 20.74 11.24 -5.21
CA THR A 201 21.05 11.72 -3.85
C THR A 201 22.26 11.04 -3.22
N THR A 202 22.94 10.12 -3.91
CA THR A 202 24.11 9.43 -3.37
C THR A 202 25.28 10.40 -3.18
N ILE A 203 25.85 10.39 -1.97
CA ILE A 203 27.08 11.13 -1.65
C ILE A 203 28.26 10.24 -2.01
N THR A 204 28.95 10.56 -3.11
CA THR A 204 29.97 9.68 -3.73
C THR A 204 31.39 9.96 -3.24
N GLU A 205 31.60 11.10 -2.60
CA GLU A 205 32.91 11.60 -2.17
C GLU A 205 33.41 10.95 -0.87
N VAL A 206 32.54 10.22 -0.16
CA VAL A 206 32.82 9.60 1.14
C VAL A 206 32.38 8.15 1.07
N ASP A 207 33.25 7.23 1.52
CA ASP A 207 32.89 5.81 1.60
C ASP A 207 31.69 5.62 2.55
N PRO A 208 30.57 5.02 2.10
CA PRO A 208 29.41 4.70 2.92
C PRO A 208 29.74 4.10 4.30
N ASP A 209 30.76 3.25 4.41
CA ASP A 209 31.11 2.59 5.67
C ASP A 209 32.16 3.37 6.51
N ASP A 210 32.44 4.63 6.18
CA ASP A 210 33.35 5.48 6.98
C ASP A 210 32.72 5.75 8.37
N PRO A 211 33.45 5.50 9.49
CA PRO A 211 32.89 5.70 10.83
C PRO A 211 32.57 7.17 11.17
N GLU A 212 33.11 8.11 10.39
CA GLU A 212 32.83 9.55 10.45
C GLU A 212 32.00 10.03 9.25
N TRP A 213 31.27 9.12 8.59
CA TRP A 213 30.53 9.42 7.35
C TRP A 213 29.65 10.64 7.50
N VAL A 214 28.89 10.77 8.60
CA VAL A 214 27.97 11.91 8.82
C VAL A 214 28.70 13.25 8.71
N GLU A 215 29.84 13.41 9.38
CA GLU A 215 30.58 14.68 9.39
C GLU A 215 31.26 14.96 8.04
N LYS A 216 31.82 13.93 7.40
CA LYS A 216 32.48 14.05 6.09
C LYS A 216 31.47 14.33 4.98
N ALA A 217 30.35 13.60 4.99
CA ALA A 217 29.26 13.74 4.04
C ALA A 217 28.57 15.11 4.20
N ALA A 218 28.29 15.53 5.44
CA ALA A 218 27.75 16.86 5.73
C ALA A 218 28.64 17.97 5.16
N LYS A 219 29.96 17.85 5.33
CA LYS A 219 30.92 18.79 4.74
C LYS A 219 30.92 18.75 3.20
N ALA A 220 30.84 17.55 2.60
CA ALA A 220 30.85 17.37 1.16
C ALA A 220 29.65 18.03 0.47
N VAL A 221 28.45 17.90 1.05
CA VAL A 221 27.21 18.43 0.47
C VAL A 221 26.82 19.81 1.00
N GLY A 222 27.60 20.39 1.91
CA GLY A 222 27.28 21.65 2.57
C GLY A 222 26.01 21.58 3.41
N ALA A 223 25.78 20.46 4.10
CA ALA A 223 24.64 20.27 4.97
C ALA A 223 24.62 21.30 6.11
N VAL A 224 23.42 21.74 6.48
CA VAL A 224 23.20 22.72 7.56
C VAL A 224 22.74 22.02 8.83
N SER A 225 23.12 22.58 9.98
CA SER A 225 22.63 22.21 11.31
C SER A 225 22.23 23.46 12.09
N GLY A 226 21.63 23.28 13.27
CA GLY A 226 21.26 24.39 14.13
C GLY A 226 19.93 25.06 13.77
N ASP A 227 19.90 26.38 13.81
CA ASP A 227 18.66 27.17 13.71
C ASP A 227 18.28 27.59 12.28
N THR A 228 18.87 26.97 11.27
CA THR A 228 18.49 27.22 9.87
C THR A 228 17.10 26.65 9.60
N TYR A 229 16.21 27.47 9.02
CA TYR A 229 14.84 27.04 8.67
C TYR A 229 14.80 26.18 7.42
N VAL A 230 14.04 25.09 7.49
CA VAL A 230 13.69 24.18 6.40
C VAL A 230 12.18 24.27 6.16
N LYS A 231 11.79 24.42 4.89
CA LYS A 231 10.40 24.34 4.46
C LYS A 231 10.03 22.88 4.22
N LEU A 232 8.98 22.41 4.89
CA LEU A 232 8.38 21.08 4.73
C LEU A 232 7.04 21.21 3.98
N ASP A 233 6.48 20.11 3.50
CA ASP A 233 5.25 20.09 2.70
C ASP A 233 4.08 20.86 3.35
N HIS A 234 3.95 20.73 4.67
CA HIS A 234 2.92 21.38 5.48
C HIS A 234 3.48 22.11 6.71
N GLY A 235 4.73 22.59 6.66
CA GLY A 235 5.33 23.26 7.82
C GLY A 235 6.64 23.99 7.54
N ILE A 236 7.14 24.70 8.53
CA ILE A 236 8.46 25.33 8.53
C ILE A 236 9.08 25.15 9.92
N LEU A 237 10.27 24.56 9.98
CA LEU A 237 10.97 24.22 11.23
C LEU A 237 12.45 24.52 11.08
N THR A 238 13.15 24.84 12.16
CA THR A 238 14.62 24.81 12.14
C THR A 238 15.14 23.37 12.15
N VAL A 239 16.39 23.13 11.73
CA VAL A 239 17.01 21.79 11.83
C VAL A 239 16.97 21.27 13.27
N ASN A 240 17.28 22.12 14.25
CA ASN A 240 17.16 21.79 15.68
C ASN A 240 15.73 21.37 16.07
N GLN A 241 14.69 22.03 15.54
CA GLN A 241 13.31 21.65 15.80
C GLN A 241 12.94 20.31 15.17
N ILE A 242 13.48 20.00 13.99
CA ILE A 242 13.33 18.68 13.36
C ILE A 242 14.00 17.60 14.22
N ASP A 243 15.21 17.84 14.71
CA ASP A 243 15.89 16.91 15.63
C ASP A 243 15.09 16.67 16.91
N MET A 244 14.57 17.74 17.53
CA MET A 244 13.72 17.63 18.72
C MET A 244 12.43 16.86 18.42
N PHE A 245 11.81 17.09 17.27
CA PHE A 245 10.61 16.39 16.83
C PHE A 245 10.86 14.89 16.64
N LEU A 246 11.93 14.52 15.92
CA LEU A 246 12.30 13.12 15.67
C LEU A 246 12.72 12.39 16.96
N LYS A 247 13.40 13.07 17.89
CA LYS A 247 13.75 12.52 19.22
C LYS A 247 12.55 12.32 20.14
N ALA A 248 11.48 13.11 19.97
CA ALA A 248 10.27 13.00 20.77
C ALA A 248 9.32 11.87 20.31
N MET A 249 9.63 11.21 19.18
CA MET A 249 8.84 10.08 18.70
C MET A 249 8.87 8.94 19.72
N PRO A 250 7.73 8.31 20.04
CA PRO A 250 7.67 7.23 21.05
C PRO A 250 8.21 5.89 20.52
N PHE A 251 8.91 5.92 19.38
CA PHE A 251 9.42 4.78 18.64
C PHE A 251 10.81 5.11 18.12
N GLU A 252 11.64 4.09 17.98
CA GLU A 252 12.90 4.16 17.23
C GLU A 252 12.57 4.17 15.73
N LEU A 253 13.24 5.02 14.99
CA LEU A 253 13.09 5.27 13.56
C LEU A 253 14.45 5.08 12.91
N THR A 254 14.49 4.34 11.81
CA THR A 254 15.64 4.30 10.93
C THR A 254 15.23 4.54 9.48
N TYR A 255 16.16 5.05 8.69
CA TYR A 255 15.92 5.34 7.28
C TYR A 255 17.03 4.76 6.42
N ALA A 256 16.63 3.96 5.42
CA ALA A 256 17.47 3.58 4.31
C ALA A 256 16.84 4.10 3.00
N ASP A 257 17.65 4.67 2.11
CA ASP A 257 17.17 5.22 0.84
C ASP A 257 16.91 4.13 -0.23
N ASP A 258 16.50 4.55 -1.42
CA ASP A 258 16.26 3.64 -2.56
C ASP A 258 17.54 3.05 -3.16
N ASN A 259 18.73 3.52 -2.74
CA ASN A 259 20.01 2.88 -3.02
C ASN A 259 20.43 1.88 -1.93
N ASN A 260 19.55 1.56 -0.98
CA ASN A 260 19.84 0.65 0.12
C ASN A 260 21.02 1.12 0.99
N GLN A 261 21.21 2.44 1.12
CA GLN A 261 22.15 3.04 2.06
C GLN A 261 21.40 3.45 3.33
N PHE A 262 21.92 3.09 4.51
CA PHE A 262 21.34 3.50 5.79
C PHE A 262 21.82 4.91 6.15
N LEU A 263 20.92 5.88 6.17
CA LEU A 263 21.31 7.29 6.28
C LEU A 263 21.02 7.91 7.64
N TYR A 264 20.03 7.40 8.36
CA TYR A 264 19.56 8.07 9.57
C TYR A 264 18.94 7.11 10.58
N TYR A 265 19.11 7.44 11.86
CA TYR A 265 18.28 6.92 12.95
C TYR A 265 18.02 8.00 13.99
N ASN A 266 16.85 8.00 14.61
CA ASN A 266 16.59 8.93 15.71
C ASN A 266 17.24 8.40 17.00
N ASN A 267 18.37 9.00 17.39
CA ASN A 267 19.05 8.56 18.60
C ASN A 267 18.28 8.99 19.87
N ALA A 268 17.31 8.18 20.29
CA ALA A 268 16.51 8.42 21.49
C ALA A 268 17.24 8.01 22.79
N HIS A 269 18.27 7.17 22.69
CA HIS A 269 18.94 6.53 23.82
C HIS A 269 20.43 6.88 23.84
N GLN A 270 20.91 7.54 24.91
CA GLN A 270 22.35 7.84 25.06
C GLN A 270 23.21 6.57 25.13
N ASP A 271 22.61 5.43 25.52
CA ASP A 271 23.22 4.11 25.58
C ASP A 271 22.59 3.18 24.52
N PRO A 272 23.36 2.74 23.49
CA PRO A 272 22.91 1.80 22.47
C PRO A 272 22.33 0.48 23.02
N ASP A 273 22.73 0.04 24.21
CA ASP A 273 22.23 -1.19 24.82
C ASP A 273 20.80 -1.04 25.38
N THR A 274 20.27 0.18 25.41
CA THR A 274 18.88 0.45 25.79
C THR A 274 17.91 0.54 24.61
N MET A 275 18.42 0.45 23.37
CA MET A 275 17.61 0.44 22.15
C MET A 275 17.04 -0.96 21.84
N PHE A 276 15.84 -1.01 21.29
CA PHE A 276 15.22 -2.24 20.77
C PHE A 276 15.85 -2.69 19.45
N ALA A 277 16.26 -1.73 18.61
CA ALA A 277 17.11 -1.93 17.44
C ALA A 277 18.43 -1.18 17.67
N LYS A 278 19.41 -1.88 18.24
CA LYS A 278 20.72 -1.31 18.56
C LYS A 278 21.35 -0.61 17.34
N ARG A 279 21.66 0.68 17.52
CA ARG A 279 22.40 1.52 16.58
C ARG A 279 23.50 2.28 17.28
N VAL A 280 24.60 2.52 16.56
CA VAL A 280 25.71 3.37 17.01
C VAL A 280 26.01 4.44 15.96
N PRO A 281 26.58 5.60 16.33
CA PRO A 281 26.77 6.72 15.40
C PRO A 281 27.52 6.35 14.11
N SER A 282 28.54 5.49 14.22
CA SER A 282 29.38 5.04 13.09
C SER A 282 28.66 4.17 12.06
N GLN A 283 27.39 3.82 12.29
CA GLN A 283 26.58 3.06 11.33
C GLN A 283 25.83 3.96 10.34
N SER A 284 25.66 5.25 10.65
CA SER A 284 25.01 6.19 9.72
C SER A 284 25.90 6.39 8.50
N GLY A 285 25.34 6.22 7.31
CA GLY A 285 26.05 6.12 6.04
C GLY A 285 26.22 4.68 5.56
N GLY A 286 26.15 3.68 6.44
CA GLY A 286 26.57 2.32 6.16
C GLY A 286 25.74 1.61 5.08
N ARG A 287 26.39 0.67 4.39
CA ARG A 287 25.73 -0.24 3.44
C ARG A 287 24.79 -1.17 4.19
N LEU A 288 23.62 -1.50 3.63
CA LEU A 288 22.76 -2.53 4.24
C LEU A 288 23.48 -3.88 4.35
N SER A 289 24.38 -4.21 3.41
CA SER A 289 25.23 -5.42 3.49
C SER A 289 26.17 -5.38 4.71
N THR A 290 26.86 -4.26 4.93
CA THR A 290 27.79 -4.06 6.04
C THR A 290 27.08 -4.08 7.39
N LEU A 291 25.93 -3.40 7.50
CA LEU A 291 25.14 -3.37 8.74
C LEU A 291 24.62 -4.74 9.16
N HIS A 292 24.45 -5.64 8.20
CA HIS A 292 23.93 -6.98 8.42
C HIS A 292 25.00 -8.07 8.22
N ASN A 293 26.29 -7.70 8.15
CA ASN A 293 27.38 -8.64 7.85
C ASN A 293 27.55 -9.77 8.89
N SER A 294 27.04 -9.58 10.10
CA SER A 294 27.02 -10.58 11.17
C SER A 294 25.93 -11.63 10.98
N LEU A 295 24.98 -11.40 10.05
CA LEU A 295 23.94 -12.35 9.73
C LEU A 295 24.48 -13.50 8.87
N PRO A 296 24.07 -14.75 9.13
CA PRO A 296 24.27 -15.85 8.19
C PRO A 296 23.69 -15.52 6.82
N ALA A 297 24.27 -16.06 5.74
CA ALA A 297 23.82 -15.82 4.36
C ALA A 297 22.31 -16.07 4.14
N ALA A 298 21.74 -17.09 4.80
CA ALA A 298 20.29 -17.36 4.74
C ALA A 298 19.44 -16.22 5.33
N ARG A 299 19.93 -15.50 6.35
CA ARG A 299 19.25 -14.33 6.92
C ARG A 299 19.46 -13.06 6.09
N MET A 300 20.55 -12.95 5.33
CA MET A 300 20.71 -11.87 4.33
C MET A 300 19.64 -11.92 3.25
N LYS A 301 19.20 -13.12 2.86
CA LYS A 301 18.05 -13.28 1.95
C LYS A 301 16.73 -12.73 2.52
N ASN A 302 16.58 -12.67 3.84
CA ASN A 302 15.42 -12.00 4.43
C ASN A 302 15.50 -10.48 4.27
N VAL A 303 16.70 -9.89 4.33
CA VAL A 303 16.89 -8.46 4.10
C VAL A 303 16.55 -8.11 2.65
N GLU A 304 17.12 -8.84 1.68
CA GLU A 304 16.76 -8.70 0.26
C GLU A 304 15.26 -8.89 0.04
N TRP A 305 14.65 -9.88 0.72
CA TRP A 305 13.21 -10.11 0.62
C TRP A 305 12.40 -8.92 1.12
N VAL A 306 12.71 -8.35 2.29
CA VAL A 306 12.01 -7.18 2.85
C VAL A 306 12.12 -5.98 1.89
N VAL A 307 13.33 -5.68 1.43
CA VAL A 307 13.55 -4.57 0.48
C VAL A 307 12.78 -4.82 -0.81
N GLY A 308 12.91 -6.02 -1.38
CA GLY A 308 12.30 -6.37 -2.66
C GLY A 308 10.78 -6.34 -2.66
N VAL A 309 10.10 -6.86 -1.62
CA VAL A 309 8.62 -6.80 -1.55
C VAL A 309 8.09 -5.39 -1.40
N LEU A 310 8.82 -4.51 -0.69
CA LEU A 310 8.48 -3.11 -0.54
C LEU A 310 8.74 -2.34 -1.85
N ARG A 311 9.91 -2.55 -2.46
CA ARG A 311 10.31 -1.92 -3.73
C ARG A 311 9.39 -2.29 -4.89
N ASN A 312 8.99 -3.55 -4.98
CA ASN A 312 8.04 -4.02 -5.99
C ASN A 312 6.62 -3.47 -5.80
N GLY A 313 6.32 -2.93 -4.62
CA GLY A 313 4.97 -2.54 -4.23
C GLY A 313 4.04 -3.72 -3.96
N ASP A 314 4.61 -4.91 -3.70
CA ASP A 314 3.84 -6.11 -3.32
C ASP A 314 3.26 -5.97 -1.91
N GLN A 315 3.98 -5.25 -1.03
CA GLN A 315 3.52 -4.85 0.30
C GLN A 315 3.87 -3.38 0.56
N GLU A 316 2.96 -2.64 1.19
CA GLU A 316 3.24 -1.26 1.65
C GLU A 316 4.03 -1.25 2.97
N TYR A 317 3.92 -2.32 3.76
CA TYR A 317 4.67 -2.52 4.99
C TYR A 317 4.96 -4.00 5.23
N VAL A 318 6.11 -4.27 5.84
CA VAL A 318 6.45 -5.58 6.41
C VAL A 318 6.55 -5.43 7.91
N ARG A 319 5.89 -6.31 8.67
CA ARG A 319 5.89 -6.29 10.14
C ARG A 319 6.42 -7.59 10.71
N THR A 320 7.33 -7.50 11.67
CA THR A 320 7.89 -8.66 12.35
C THR A 320 7.98 -8.45 13.86
N ILE A 321 7.87 -9.53 14.62
CA ILE A 321 8.14 -9.57 16.06
C ILE A 321 9.51 -10.21 16.24
N VAL A 322 10.41 -9.51 16.93
CA VAL A 322 11.76 -10.02 17.19
C VAL A 322 11.69 -11.11 18.27
N PRO A 323 12.09 -12.36 17.95
CA PRO A 323 12.07 -13.45 18.91
C PRO A 323 13.13 -13.26 19.99
N GLY A 324 12.91 -13.87 21.16
CA GLY A 324 13.89 -13.87 22.25
C GLY A 324 13.97 -12.56 23.05
N SER A 325 13.00 -11.67 22.87
CA SER A 325 12.86 -10.46 23.69
C SER A 325 12.57 -10.80 25.16
N PRO A 326 13.02 -9.99 26.13
CA PRO A 326 12.70 -10.19 27.55
C PRO A 326 11.20 -10.24 27.83
N ALA A 327 10.82 -10.82 28.97
CA ALA A 327 9.41 -10.83 29.40
C ALA A 327 8.84 -9.40 29.50
N GLY A 328 7.63 -9.18 28.98
CA GLY A 328 7.01 -7.85 28.92
C GLY A 328 7.48 -6.98 27.75
N VAL A 329 8.30 -7.51 26.85
CA VAL A 329 8.72 -6.82 25.62
C VAL A 329 8.17 -7.56 24.39
N ILE A 330 7.29 -6.88 23.66
CA ILE A 330 6.88 -7.27 22.30
C ILE A 330 7.63 -6.36 21.34
N ASN A 331 8.89 -6.69 21.06
CA ASN A 331 9.74 -5.91 20.17
C ASN A 331 9.24 -6.06 18.72
N THR A 332 8.66 -4.99 18.19
CA THR A 332 8.05 -4.97 16.86
C THR A 332 8.90 -4.11 15.95
N HIS A 333 9.27 -4.66 14.78
CA HIS A 333 9.87 -3.90 13.68
C HIS A 333 8.84 -3.76 12.56
N ASN A 334 8.55 -2.53 12.17
CA ASN A 334 7.69 -2.18 11.04
C ASN A 334 8.54 -1.52 9.96
N TYR A 335 8.75 -2.21 8.84
CA TYR A 335 9.39 -1.64 7.66
C TYR A 335 8.31 -1.06 6.78
N GLN A 336 8.33 0.25 6.55
CA GLN A 336 7.36 0.97 5.74
C GLN A 336 8.04 1.54 4.49
N ALA A 337 7.50 1.23 3.31
CA ALA A 337 7.98 1.80 2.07
C ALA A 337 7.73 3.32 2.02
N MET A 338 8.72 4.04 1.52
CA MET A 338 8.65 5.46 1.19
C MET A 338 8.58 5.62 -0.33
N TYR A 339 8.02 6.73 -0.82
CA TYR A 339 7.84 6.96 -2.25
C TYR A 339 8.12 8.40 -2.65
N TYR A 340 8.69 8.56 -3.84
CA TYR A 340 8.82 9.84 -4.52
C TYR A 340 7.44 10.36 -4.98
N PRO A 341 7.31 11.64 -5.38
CA PRO A 341 6.04 12.21 -5.82
C PRO A 341 5.38 11.45 -6.99
N ASP A 342 6.18 10.89 -7.90
CA ASP A 342 5.72 10.03 -9.02
C ASP A 342 5.32 8.61 -8.57
N GLY A 343 5.32 8.34 -7.26
CA GLY A 343 4.97 7.05 -6.67
C GLY A 343 6.05 5.98 -6.74
N SER A 344 7.22 6.26 -7.34
CA SER A 344 8.35 5.33 -7.37
C SER A 344 8.94 5.15 -5.96
N TYR A 345 9.52 3.98 -5.69
CA TYR A 345 10.07 3.63 -4.38
C TYR A 345 11.25 4.54 -4.01
N ALA A 346 11.24 5.07 -2.78
CA ALA A 346 12.22 6.03 -2.25
C ALA A 346 13.00 5.52 -1.02
N GLY A 347 12.79 4.26 -0.63
CA GLY A 347 13.46 3.64 0.52
C GLY A 347 12.51 3.12 1.59
N ILE A 348 13.06 2.89 2.78
CA ILE A 348 12.39 2.26 3.93
C ILE A 348 12.53 3.17 5.15
N ASN A 349 11.40 3.44 5.78
CA ASN A 349 11.35 3.87 7.18
C ASN A 349 11.11 2.65 8.07
N GLU A 350 12.06 2.32 8.93
CA GLU A 350 11.92 1.26 9.94
C GLU A 350 11.43 1.88 11.25
N ILE A 351 10.29 1.43 11.76
CA ILE A 351 9.72 1.88 13.03
C ILE A 351 9.79 0.73 14.03
N VAL A 352 10.58 0.90 15.08
CA VAL A 352 10.86 -0.12 16.10
C VAL A 352 10.36 0.32 17.47
N PHE A 353 9.63 -0.56 18.15
CA PHE A 353 9.09 -0.26 19.47
C PHE A 353 8.60 -1.48 20.24
N ASN A 354 8.50 -1.34 21.56
CA ASN A 354 7.79 -2.28 22.41
C ASN A 354 6.27 -2.05 22.30
N PHE A 355 5.55 -3.01 21.74
CA PHE A 355 4.08 -2.95 21.61
C PHE A 355 3.33 -3.23 22.93
N GLN A 356 3.97 -3.86 23.92
CA GLN A 356 3.32 -4.28 25.16
C GLN A 356 2.58 -3.15 25.89
N PRO A 357 3.16 -1.95 26.12
CA PRO A 357 2.47 -0.88 26.85
C PRO A 357 1.18 -0.40 26.17
N TRP A 358 1.17 -0.42 24.83
CA TRP A 358 0.00 -0.05 24.03
C TRP A 358 -1.11 -1.08 24.14
N LEU A 359 -0.74 -2.36 24.10
CA LEU A 359 -1.66 -3.47 24.32
C LEU A 359 -2.26 -3.42 25.73
N ASP A 360 -1.44 -3.22 26.75
CA ASP A 360 -1.88 -3.11 28.14
C ASP A 360 -2.86 -1.95 28.33
N TRP A 361 -2.53 -0.78 27.76
CA TRP A 361 -3.42 0.39 27.79
C TRP A 361 -4.76 0.08 27.10
N TYR A 362 -4.74 -0.55 25.92
CA TYR A 362 -5.94 -0.92 25.17
C TYR A 362 -6.83 -1.89 25.96
N LEU A 363 -6.26 -2.98 26.48
CA LEU A 363 -7.00 -3.98 27.25
C LEU A 363 -7.59 -3.38 28.53
N LYS A 364 -6.81 -2.57 29.25
CA LYS A 364 -7.27 -1.86 30.44
C LYS A 364 -8.41 -0.89 30.14
N THR A 365 -8.31 -0.12 29.06
CA THR A 365 -9.28 0.92 28.70
C THR A 365 -10.60 0.31 28.21
N THR A 366 -10.52 -0.80 27.49
CA THR A 366 -11.71 -1.44 26.88
C THR A 366 -12.33 -2.52 27.77
N GLY A 367 -11.64 -2.96 28.83
CA GLY A 367 -12.03 -4.11 29.63
C GLY A 367 -11.92 -5.45 28.87
N GLN A 368 -11.32 -5.44 27.68
CA GLN A 368 -11.09 -6.65 26.90
C GLN A 368 -9.95 -7.48 27.51
N ARG A 369 -9.95 -8.77 27.20
CA ARG A 369 -8.90 -9.71 27.60
C ARG A 369 -8.44 -10.52 26.40
N LEU A 370 -7.15 -10.85 26.38
CA LEU A 370 -6.63 -11.81 25.42
C LEU A 370 -7.22 -13.19 25.74
N VAL A 371 -7.75 -13.85 24.71
CA VAL A 371 -8.12 -15.26 24.77
C VAL A 371 -7.09 -16.06 23.97
N GLY A 372 -6.72 -17.24 24.43
CA GLY A 372 -5.81 -18.11 23.70
C GLY A 372 -6.35 -18.39 22.29
N GLY A 373 -5.46 -18.43 21.30
CA GLY A 373 -5.79 -18.74 19.91
C GLY A 373 -4.90 -19.85 19.38
N SER A 374 -5.42 -20.64 18.43
CA SER A 374 -4.62 -21.56 17.62
C SER A 374 -4.06 -20.80 16.41
N GLY A 375 -2.73 -20.76 16.30
CA GLY A 375 -2.04 -20.13 15.18
C GLY A 375 -0.63 -20.70 15.05
N PRO A 376 0.04 -20.53 13.89
CA PRO A 376 1.36 -21.10 13.63
C PRO A 376 2.46 -20.62 14.60
N PHE A 377 2.20 -19.55 15.36
CA PHE A 377 3.08 -19.00 16.39
C PHE A 377 2.47 -19.03 17.80
N ALA A 378 1.32 -19.68 17.99
CA ALA A 378 0.76 -19.86 19.32
C ALA A 378 1.63 -20.87 20.09
N PRO A 379 2.07 -20.55 21.33
CA PRO A 379 2.76 -21.55 22.15
C PRO A 379 1.82 -22.75 22.35
N ALA A 380 2.37 -23.97 22.26
CA ALA A 380 1.60 -25.19 22.50
C ALA A 380 0.91 -25.06 23.86
N ALA A 381 -0.42 -25.09 23.87
CA ALA A 381 -1.18 -24.93 25.10
C ALA A 381 -0.75 -26.03 26.08
N ALA A 382 -0.16 -25.64 27.21
CA ALA A 382 -0.03 -26.52 28.35
C ALA A 382 -1.44 -26.97 28.75
N ALA A 383 -1.65 -28.27 28.82
CA ALA A 383 -2.93 -28.87 29.19
C ALA A 383 -3.39 -28.29 30.54
N ALA A 384 -4.37 -27.40 30.49
CA ALA A 384 -5.08 -26.95 31.68
C ALA A 384 -6.06 -28.07 32.05
N ASP A 385 -5.72 -28.78 33.12
CA ASP A 385 -6.55 -29.75 33.81
C ASP A 385 -7.90 -29.11 34.18
N ALA A 386 -8.95 -29.48 33.43
CA ALA A 386 -10.30 -29.01 33.66
C ALA A 386 -10.99 -29.90 34.69
N THR A 387 -10.69 -29.66 35.96
CA THR A 387 -11.55 -30.11 37.07
C THR A 387 -12.22 -28.90 37.72
N SER A 388 -13.45 -28.59 37.31
CA SER A 388 -14.56 -28.24 38.21
C SER A 388 -15.78 -27.72 37.46
N GLY A 389 -16.81 -28.56 37.40
CA GLY A 389 -18.17 -28.21 37.86
C GLY A 389 -19.01 -27.21 37.05
N ALA A 390 -19.93 -27.77 36.26
CA ALA A 390 -21.35 -27.38 36.12
C ALA A 390 -21.94 -28.31 35.05
N SER A 391 -23.09 -28.99 35.14
CA SER A 391 -24.12 -29.22 36.14
C SER A 391 -25.09 -30.19 35.45
N ASP A 392 -25.44 -31.29 36.13
CA ASP A 392 -26.51 -32.21 35.75
C ASP A 392 -27.84 -31.48 35.55
N THR A 393 -28.54 -31.76 34.44
CA THR A 393 -29.99 -31.99 34.41
C THR A 393 -30.43 -32.66 33.10
N GLY A 394 -30.92 -33.90 33.21
CA GLY A 394 -31.98 -34.57 32.42
C GLY A 394 -31.82 -34.65 30.89
N GLY A 395 -31.80 -35.79 30.22
CA GLY A 395 -32.45 -37.07 30.46
C GLY A 395 -33.23 -37.45 29.19
N GLY A 396 -33.09 -38.71 28.73
CA GLY A 396 -34.04 -39.32 27.79
C GLY A 396 -33.51 -39.77 26.43
N HIS A 397 -33.08 -41.03 26.40
CA HIS A 397 -33.11 -42.01 25.31
C HIS A 397 -33.48 -41.61 23.86
N GLY A 398 -32.65 -42.11 22.93
CA GLY A 398 -33.09 -43.20 22.05
C GLY A 398 -32.85 -43.02 20.55
N GLY A 399 -32.07 -43.94 19.96
CA GLY A 399 -32.36 -44.48 18.64
C GLY A 399 -31.39 -44.19 17.50
N GLY A 400 -30.58 -45.20 17.16
CA GLY A 400 -30.63 -45.81 15.83
C GLY A 400 -29.81 -45.18 14.70
N ASP A 401 -28.72 -45.87 14.35
CA ASP A 401 -28.31 -46.30 13.01
C ASP A 401 -28.76 -45.47 11.79
N ALA A 402 -27.80 -45.02 10.97
CA ALA A 402 -27.42 -45.80 9.79
C ALA A 402 -26.45 -45.01 8.90
N ASP A 403 -25.38 -45.73 8.57
CA ASP A 403 -24.41 -45.49 7.51
C ASP A 403 -25.05 -45.71 6.12
N ALA A 404 -24.78 -44.83 5.16
CA ALA A 404 -24.91 -45.15 3.74
C ALA A 404 -24.16 -44.12 2.87
N THR A 405 -23.10 -44.64 2.26
CA THR A 405 -22.26 -44.06 1.22
C THR A 405 -22.97 -44.00 -0.14
N SER A 406 -22.68 -42.95 -0.92
CA SER A 406 -22.55 -42.90 -2.40
C SER A 406 -22.26 -41.43 -2.76
N GLY A 407 -21.36 -41.04 -3.65
CA GLY A 407 -20.73 -41.72 -4.76
C GLY A 407 -20.95 -40.89 -6.04
N ALA A 408 -19.85 -40.43 -6.64
CA ALA A 408 -19.69 -39.95 -8.02
C ALA A 408 -20.13 -38.51 -8.39
N SER A 409 -19.10 -37.66 -8.50
CA SER A 409 -18.70 -36.87 -9.69
C SER A 409 -19.71 -36.64 -10.84
N ALA A 410 -19.89 -35.36 -11.16
CA ALA A 410 -19.80 -34.77 -12.50
C ALA A 410 -19.18 -33.37 -12.37
#